data_AF-A0A7X6YQ88-F1
#
_entry.id   AF-A0A7X6YQ88-F1
#
_cell.length_a   1.000
_cell.length_b   1.000
_cell.length_c   1.000
_cell.angle_alpha   90.00
_cell.angle_beta   90.00
_cell.angle_gamma   90.00
#
_symmetry.space_group_name_H-M   'P 1'
#
loop_
_entity.id
_entity.type
_entity.pdbx_description
1 polymer ?
#
loop_
_entity_poly.entity_id
_entity_poly.type
_entity_poly.pdbx_seq_one_letter_code
_entity_poly.pdbx_strand_id
1 'polypeptide(L)'
;MKQDEKRIMRVLYVIGIIPIIWIALLLAPYTKGGLIEIIKNGSVALNQPFKIVIVENSIRTILIFLIIYIFSILLYESTRKNYRRREENGSAKWGEAKELNKKYKQPNNYNKLLTKNVSVGLNGRKHRRNVNVLVIGGSGAGKTFSYCKPNVMQCAT
;
A
#
# COMPACT_ATOMS: atom_id res chain seq x y z
N MET A 1 0.67 -3.98 -12.01
CA MET A 1 0.81 -5.22 -11.22
C MET A 1 0.81 -4.96 -9.71
N LYS A 2 1.86 -4.42 -9.06
CA LYS A 2 1.86 -4.26 -7.59
C LYS A 2 0.78 -3.32 -7.03
N GLN A 3 0.41 -2.28 -7.78
CA GLN A 3 -0.61 -1.33 -7.35
C GLN A 3 -2.02 -1.93 -7.44
N ASP A 4 -2.25 -2.73 -8.48
CA ASP A 4 -3.48 -3.50 -8.67
C ASP A 4 -3.61 -4.59 -7.59
N GLU A 5 -2.53 -5.32 -7.30
CA GLU A 5 -2.49 -6.29 -6.19
C GLU A 5 -2.81 -5.64 -4.85
N LYS A 6 -2.22 -4.46 -4.54
CA LYS A 6 -2.55 -3.73 -3.31
C LYS A 6 -4.00 -3.29 -3.26
N ARG A 7 -4.60 -2.92 -4.39
CA ARG A 7 -6.01 -2.53 -4.47
C ARG A 7 -6.90 -3.74 -4.23
N ILE A 8 -6.60 -4.88 -4.85
CA ILE A 8 -7.31 -6.14 -4.65
C ILE A 8 -7.22 -6.58 -3.19
N MET A 9 -6.03 -6.54 -2.57
CA MET A 9 -5.86 -6.90 -1.16
C MET A 9 -6.67 -6.00 -0.22
N ARG A 10 -6.74 -4.68 -0.48
CA ARG A 10 -7.61 -3.78 0.29
C ARG A 10 -9.08 -4.14 0.16
N VAL A 11 -9.54 -4.47 -1.04
CA VAL A 11 -10.94 -4.89 -1.26
C VAL A 11 -11.21 -6.20 -0.50
N LEU A 12 -10.29 -7.16 -0.52
CA LEU A 12 -10.40 -8.41 0.24
C LEU A 12 -10.48 -8.16 1.76
N TYR A 13 -9.70 -7.22 2.30
CA TYR A 13 -9.77 -6.86 3.72
C TYR A 13 -11.13 -6.25 4.11
N VAL A 14 -11.75 -5.46 3.23
CA VAL A 14 -13.09 -4.92 3.49
C VAL A 14 -14.15 -6.02 3.42
N ILE A 15 -14.08 -6.90 2.41
CA ILE A 15 -15.03 -8.02 2.27
C ILE A 15 -14.92 -8.97 3.47
N GLY A 16 -13.72 -9.18 4.01
CA GLY A 16 -13.49 -10.03 5.18
C GLY A 16 -14.17 -9.55 6.47
N ILE A 17 -14.61 -8.29 6.56
CA ILE A 17 -15.35 -7.78 7.72
C ILE A 17 -16.71 -8.48 7.88
N ILE A 18 -17.37 -8.80 6.76
CA ILE A 18 -18.71 -9.41 6.73
C ILE A 18 -18.75 -10.76 7.47
N PRO A 19 -17.91 -11.76 7.14
CA PRO A 19 -17.92 -13.05 7.85
C PRO A 19 -17.51 -12.91 9.32
N ILE A 20 -16.73 -11.90 9.68
CA ILE A 20 -16.26 -11.69 11.05
C ILE A 20 -17.37 -11.15 11.94
N ILE A 21 -18.15 -10.20 11.44
CA ILE A 21 -19.36 -9.73 12.12
C ILE A 21 -20.35 -10.89 12.27
N TRP A 22 -20.50 -11.72 11.25
CA TRP A 22 -21.38 -12.90 11.29
C TRP A 22 -20.95 -13.92 12.37
N ILE A 23 -19.65 -14.26 12.44
CA ILE A 23 -19.11 -15.13 13.48
C ILE A 23 -19.29 -14.51 14.87
N ALA A 24 -19.04 -13.21 15.02
CA ALA A 24 -19.21 -12.52 16.29
C ALA A 24 -20.68 -12.57 16.78
N LEU A 25 -21.65 -12.43 15.87
CA LEU A 25 -23.07 -12.55 16.17
C LEU A 25 -23.49 -13.97 16.56
N LEU A 26 -22.93 -15.01 15.94
CA LEU A 26 -23.18 -16.40 16.33
C LEU A 26 -22.62 -16.73 17.72
N LEU A 27 -21.49 -16.14 18.08
CA LEU A 27 -20.83 -16.38 19.37
C LEU A 27 -21.32 -15.46 20.49
N ALA A 28 -22.00 -14.35 20.15
CA ALA A 28 -22.52 -13.37 21.10
C ALA A 28 -23.31 -13.97 22.28
N PRO A 29 -24.20 -14.97 22.09
CA PRO A 29 -24.97 -15.55 23.19
C PRO A 29 -24.13 -16.29 24.24
N TYR A 30 -22.99 -16.84 23.83
CA TYR A 30 -22.11 -17.67 24.67
C TYR A 30 -21.04 -16.88 25.41
N THR A 31 -21.10 -15.55 25.34
CA THR A 31 -20.08 -14.68 25.94
C THR A 31 -20.33 -14.38 27.41
N LYS A 32 -21.47 -14.82 27.97
CA LYS A 32 -21.79 -14.65 29.39
C LYS A 32 -20.93 -15.52 30.32
N GLY A 33 -20.59 -16.77 29.96
CA GLY A 33 -19.69 -17.64 30.73
C GLY A 33 -18.22 -17.58 30.30
N GLY A 34 -17.82 -16.53 29.57
CA GLY A 34 -16.43 -16.27 29.21
C GLY A 34 -15.85 -17.18 28.11
N LEU A 35 -14.52 -17.20 28.00
CA LEU A 35 -13.77 -17.86 26.91
C LEU A 35 -14.02 -19.38 26.82
N ILE A 36 -14.17 -20.05 27.96
CA ILE A 36 -14.33 -21.51 28.03
C ILE A 36 -15.69 -21.93 27.45
N GLU A 37 -16.73 -21.13 27.67
CA GLU A 37 -18.08 -21.41 27.15
C GLU A 37 -18.17 -21.16 25.64
N ILE A 38 -17.46 -20.15 25.13
CA ILE A 38 -17.31 -19.89 23.68
C ILE A 38 -16.65 -21.08 22.99
N ILE A 39 -15.60 -21.67 23.59
CA ILE A 39 -14.89 -22.81 23.01
C ILE A 39 -15.77 -24.07 23.00
N LYS A 40 -16.48 -24.36 24.10
CA LYS A 40 -17.35 -25.53 24.20
C LYS A 40 -18.57 -25.43 23.27
N ASN A 41 -19.20 -24.26 23.22
CA ASN A 41 -20.44 -24.05 22.48
C ASN A 41 -20.22 -23.52 21.06
N GLY A 42 -18.99 -23.17 20.68
CA GLY A 42 -18.65 -22.70 19.34
C GLY A 42 -18.97 -23.73 18.24
N SER A 43 -18.79 -25.02 18.53
CA SER A 43 -19.17 -26.10 17.61
C SER A 43 -20.69 -26.15 17.39
N VAL A 44 -21.47 -25.97 18.45
CA VAL A 44 -22.94 -25.93 18.38
C VAL A 44 -23.42 -24.69 17.62
N ALA A 45 -22.77 -23.53 17.84
CA ALA A 45 -23.07 -22.28 17.13
C ALA A 45 -22.84 -22.40 15.61
N LEU A 46 -21.79 -23.11 15.20
CA LEU A 46 -21.48 -23.35 13.78
C LEU A 46 -22.46 -24.30 13.11
N ASN A 47 -23.03 -25.26 13.85
CA ASN A 47 -24.05 -26.18 13.35
C ASN A 47 -25.42 -25.50 13.11
N GLN A 48 -25.65 -24.30 13.67
CA GLN A 48 -26.88 -23.52 13.45
C GLN A 48 -26.56 -22.11 12.90
N PRO A 49 -26.06 -22.00 11.66
CA PRO A 49 -25.47 -20.78 11.10
C PRO A 49 -26.42 -19.58 10.96
N PHE A 50 -27.74 -19.81 10.97
CA PHE A 50 -28.76 -18.76 10.76
C PHE A 50 -29.52 -18.37 12.04
N LYS A 51 -29.23 -18.99 13.19
CA LYS A 51 -29.92 -18.68 14.45
C LYS A 51 -29.23 -17.54 15.18
N ILE A 52 -29.41 -16.32 14.67
CA ILE A 52 -28.81 -15.11 15.23
C ILE A 52 -29.72 -14.57 16.34
N VAL A 53 -29.23 -14.58 17.58
CA VAL A 53 -29.94 -13.98 18.73
C VAL A 53 -29.19 -12.71 19.13
N ILE A 54 -29.88 -11.57 19.00
CA ILE A 54 -29.31 -10.28 19.41
C ILE A 54 -29.43 -10.18 20.93
N VAL A 55 -28.29 -10.31 21.61
CA VAL A 55 -28.16 -10.17 23.06
C VAL A 55 -27.50 -8.82 23.39
N GLU A 56 -27.70 -8.31 24.60
CA GLU A 56 -27.11 -7.05 25.09
C GLU A 56 -25.58 -6.98 24.92
N ASN A 57 -24.88 -8.12 25.01
CA ASN A 57 -23.42 -8.21 24.82
C ASN A 57 -22.98 -8.30 23.35
N SER A 58 -23.89 -8.30 22.38
CA SER A 58 -23.56 -8.48 20.94
C SER A 58 -22.65 -7.35 20.43
N ILE A 59 -22.86 -6.12 20.90
CA ILE A 59 -22.04 -4.98 20.45
C ILE A 59 -20.59 -5.11 20.94
N ARG A 60 -20.40 -5.51 22.20
CA ARG A 60 -19.05 -5.69 22.79
C ARG A 60 -18.28 -6.80 22.09
N THR A 61 -18.96 -7.88 21.74
CA THR A 61 -18.36 -9.04 21.08
C THR A 61 -17.97 -8.73 19.64
N ILE A 62 -18.82 -8.05 18.87
CA ILE A 62 -18.47 -7.56 17.53
C ILE A 62 -17.24 -6.65 17.57
N LEU A 63 -17.18 -5.71 18.53
CA LEU A 63 -16.04 -4.80 18.67
C LEU A 63 -14.73 -5.54 18.95
N ILE A 64 -14.73 -6.52 19.87
CA ILE A 64 -13.53 -7.31 20.20
C ILE A 64 -13.03 -8.09 18.97
N PHE A 65 -13.93 -8.78 18.26
CA PHE A 65 -13.55 -9.54 17.06
C PHE A 65 -13.03 -8.64 15.93
N LEU A 66 -13.62 -7.45 15.74
CA LEU A 66 -13.12 -6.46 14.77
C LEU A 66 -11.72 -5.96 15.14
N ILE A 67 -11.46 -5.69 16.42
CA ILE A 67 -10.14 -5.26 16.89
C ILE A 67 -9.10 -6.36 16.61
N ILE A 68 -9.41 -7.61 16.94
CA ILE A 68 -8.52 -8.76 16.68
C ILE A 68 -8.25 -8.90 15.17
N TYR A 69 -9.26 -8.71 14.33
CA TYR A 69 -9.11 -8.79 12.88
C TYR A 69 -8.20 -7.68 12.33
N ILE A 70 -8.45 -6.43 12.71
CA ILE A 70 -7.62 -5.28 12.31
C ILE A 70 -6.18 -5.50 12.77
N PHE A 71 -5.98 -5.94 14.01
CA PHE A 71 -4.65 -6.21 14.54
C PHE A 71 -3.93 -7.32 13.77
N SER A 72 -4.66 -8.38 13.40
CA SER A 72 -4.14 -9.49 12.58
C SER A 72 -3.70 -9.03 11.20
N ILE A 73 -4.46 -8.14 10.54
CA ILE A 73 -4.07 -7.53 9.26
C ILE A 73 -2.81 -6.68 9.43
N LEU A 74 -2.74 -5.84 10.46
CA LEU A 74 -1.58 -4.98 10.73
C LEU A 74 -0.30 -5.79 10.95
N LEU A 75 -0.37 -6.87 11.73
CA LEU A 75 0.76 -7.78 11.94
C LEU A 75 1.20 -8.45 10.63
N TYR A 76 0.24 -8.89 9.82
CA TYR A 76 0.53 -9.52 8.53
C TYR A 76 1.20 -8.54 7.57
N GLU A 77 0.70 -7.30 7.45
CA GLU A 77 1.31 -6.27 6.61
C GLU A 77 2.69 -5.83 7.11
N SER A 78 2.87 -5.71 8.42
CA SER A 78 4.16 -5.34 9.03
C SER A 78 5.24 -6.41 8.77
N THR A 79 4.86 -7.69 8.79
CA THR A 79 5.79 -8.81 8.58
C THR A 79 6.17 -9.00 7.11
N ARG A 80 5.40 -8.43 6.17
CA ARG A 80 5.65 -8.57 4.73
C ARG A 80 6.90 -7.82 4.30
N LYS A 81 7.98 -8.58 4.12
CA LYS A 81 9.22 -8.09 3.51
C LYS A 81 9.14 -8.13 1.98
N ASN A 82 9.67 -7.10 1.33
CA ASN A 82 9.75 -7.01 -0.13
C ASN A 82 10.99 -7.74 -0.65
N TYR A 83 10.91 -9.07 -0.78
CA TYR A 83 11.98 -9.87 -1.38
C TYR A 83 11.97 -9.77 -2.92
N ARG A 84 13.15 -9.80 -3.54
CA ARG A 84 13.36 -9.95 -4.99
C ARG A 84 14.15 -11.23 -5.22
N ARG A 85 13.44 -12.37 -5.26
CA ARG A 85 14.08 -13.68 -5.46
C ARG A 85 14.46 -13.83 -6.93
N ARG A 86 15.66 -14.34 -7.21
CA ARG A 86 16.20 -14.58 -8.57
C ARG A 86 16.46 -13.31 -9.40
N GLU A 87 16.54 -12.15 -8.76
CA GLU A 87 16.96 -10.92 -9.43
C GLU A 87 18.32 -10.50 -8.90
N GLU A 88 19.20 -10.01 -9.77
CA GLU A 88 20.53 -9.55 -9.40
C GLU A 88 20.44 -8.35 -8.44
N ASN A 89 21.38 -8.26 -7.51
CA ASN A 89 21.51 -7.12 -6.61
C ASN A 89 21.68 -5.83 -7.43
N GLY A 90 20.85 -4.83 -7.15
CA GLY A 90 20.86 -3.56 -7.90
C GLY A 90 19.97 -3.53 -9.14
N SER A 91 19.27 -4.62 -9.47
CA SER A 91 18.31 -4.66 -10.59
C SER A 91 17.30 -3.51 -10.53
N ALA A 92 17.16 -2.78 -11.65
CA ALA A 92 16.21 -1.68 -11.76
C ALA A 92 14.75 -2.17 -11.80
N LYS A 93 13.80 -1.27 -11.56
CA LYS A 93 12.37 -1.48 -11.84
C LYS A 93 11.85 -0.29 -12.61
N TRP A 94 11.03 -0.57 -13.61
CA TRP A 94 10.20 0.43 -14.24
C TRP A 94 9.21 0.96 -13.21
N GLY A 95 9.14 2.28 -13.08
CA GLY A 95 8.22 2.96 -12.18
C GLY A 95 7.30 3.89 -12.94
N GLU A 96 6.17 4.21 -12.33
CA GLU A 96 5.23 5.17 -12.88
C GLU A 96 5.81 6.59 -12.84
N ALA A 97 5.69 7.33 -13.93
CA ALA A 97 6.23 8.70 -14.04
C ALA A 97 5.73 9.62 -12.91
N LYS A 98 4.46 9.50 -12.53
CA LYS A 98 3.83 10.31 -11.46
C LYS A 98 4.48 10.04 -10.10
N GLU A 99 4.71 8.78 -9.76
CA GLU A 99 5.36 8.38 -8.51
C GLU A 99 6.84 8.81 -8.49
N LEU A 100 7.56 8.62 -9.60
CA LEU A 100 8.95 9.07 -9.72
C LEU A 100 9.06 10.58 -9.54
N ASN A 101 8.22 11.34 -10.23
CA ASN A 101 8.24 12.80 -10.13
C ASN A 101 7.93 13.26 -8.70
N LYS A 102 6.91 12.69 -8.03
CA LYS A 102 6.61 13.04 -6.64
C LYS A 102 7.79 12.77 -5.70
N LYS A 103 8.54 11.69 -5.94
CA LYS A 103 9.68 11.30 -5.11
C LYS A 103 10.92 12.19 -5.31
N TYR A 104 11.18 12.60 -6.54
CA TYR A 104 12.44 13.26 -6.92
C TYR A 104 12.31 14.76 -7.20
N LYS A 105 11.10 15.29 -7.37
CA LYS A 105 10.85 16.72 -7.54
C LYS A 105 11.02 17.47 -6.23
N GLN A 106 11.61 18.65 -6.30
CA GLN A 106 11.70 19.63 -5.22
C GLN A 106 10.65 20.73 -5.37
N PRO A 107 10.17 21.30 -4.25
CA PRO A 107 9.16 22.34 -4.28
C PRO A 107 9.69 23.70 -4.78
N ASN A 108 10.98 23.97 -4.62
CA ASN A 108 11.62 25.28 -4.84
C ASN A 108 11.96 25.59 -6.32
N ASN A 109 11.27 24.98 -7.29
CA ASN A 109 11.49 25.12 -8.74
C ASN A 109 12.91 24.82 -9.28
N TYR A 110 13.90 24.56 -8.42
CA TYR A 110 15.26 24.12 -8.76
C TYR A 110 15.32 22.64 -9.12
N ASN A 111 14.65 22.29 -10.22
CA ASN A 111 14.55 20.93 -10.73
C ASN A 111 15.08 20.83 -12.15
N LYS A 112 15.92 19.83 -12.42
CA LYS A 112 16.30 19.44 -13.77
C LYS A 112 15.14 18.70 -14.45
N LEU A 113 14.74 19.15 -15.63
CA LEU A 113 13.71 18.52 -16.44
C LEU A 113 14.31 17.33 -17.20
N LEU A 114 13.77 16.13 -16.99
CA LEU A 114 14.21 14.93 -17.71
C LEU A 114 13.24 14.57 -18.83
N THR A 115 11.94 14.68 -18.56
CA THR A 115 10.85 14.45 -19.51
C THR A 115 9.71 15.42 -19.21
N LYS A 116 8.63 15.38 -20.00
CA LYS A 116 7.41 16.17 -19.75
C LYS A 116 6.82 15.93 -18.35
N ASN A 117 6.95 14.71 -17.82
CA ASN A 117 6.27 14.30 -16.58
C ASN A 117 7.21 14.06 -15.40
N VAL A 118 8.53 14.05 -15.63
CA VAL A 118 9.54 13.71 -14.60
C VAL A 118 10.62 14.78 -14.55
N SER A 119 10.84 15.27 -13.33
CA SER A 119 11.89 16.22 -12.98
C SER A 119 12.66 15.72 -11.74
N VAL A 120 13.93 16.12 -11.63
CA VAL A 120 14.81 15.75 -10.52
C VAL A 120 15.38 16.99 -9.87
N GLY A 121 15.21 17.11 -8.56
CA GLY A 121 15.77 18.22 -7.78
C GLY A 121 17.29 18.24 -7.79
N LEU A 122 17.86 19.45 -7.80
CA LEU A 122 19.32 19.64 -7.85
C LEU A 122 20.02 19.27 -6.54
N ASN A 123 19.31 19.24 -5.41
CA ASN A 123 19.90 18.75 -4.14
C ASN A 123 20.04 17.20 -4.14
N GLY A 124 21.15 16.72 -4.67
CA GLY A 124 21.50 15.30 -4.72
C GLY A 124 21.60 14.62 -3.34
N ARG A 125 21.94 15.37 -2.28
CA ARG A 125 22.01 14.84 -0.90
C ARG A 125 20.63 14.47 -0.37
N LYS A 126 19.61 15.29 -0.66
CA LYS A 126 18.22 15.03 -0.27
C LYS A 126 17.65 13.79 -0.96
N HIS A 127 17.94 13.63 -2.25
CA HIS A 127 17.41 12.51 -3.05
C HIS A 127 18.29 11.26 -3.05
N ARG A 128 19.53 11.35 -2.49
CA ARG A 128 20.57 10.31 -2.54
C ARG A 128 20.79 9.79 -3.97
N ARG A 129 20.85 10.71 -4.93
CA ARG A 129 21.03 10.41 -6.36
C ARG A 129 21.99 11.38 -7.01
N ASN A 130 22.72 10.87 -7.99
CA ASN A 130 23.52 11.71 -8.88
C ASN A 130 22.59 12.55 -9.76
N VAL A 131 22.94 13.82 -9.95
CA VAL A 131 22.21 14.79 -10.76
C VAL A 131 22.86 14.99 -12.13
N ASN A 132 24.02 14.39 -12.38
CA ASN A 132 24.65 14.36 -13.69
C ASN A 132 23.86 13.42 -14.61
N VAL A 133 23.61 13.88 -15.84
CA VAL A 133 22.80 13.17 -16.83
C VAL A 133 23.60 13.03 -18.11
N LEU A 134 23.73 11.79 -18.58
CA LEU A 134 24.21 11.46 -19.91
C LEU A 134 22.99 11.26 -20.82
N VAL A 135 22.90 12.02 -21.90
CA VAL A 135 21.81 11.91 -22.88
C VAL A 135 22.35 11.24 -24.14
N ILE A 136 21.86 10.03 -24.42
CA ILE A 136 22.22 9.23 -25.59
C ILE A 136 21.02 9.19 -26.54
N GLY A 137 21.27 9.35 -27.85
CA GLY A 137 20.24 9.25 -28.87
C GLY A 137 20.80 9.49 -30.27
N GLY A 138 20.10 9.04 -31.31
CA GLY A 138 20.49 9.20 -32.71
C GLY A 138 20.50 10.67 -33.19
N SER A 139 20.93 10.89 -34.43
CA SER A 139 20.79 12.19 -35.09
C SER A 139 19.30 12.56 -35.21
N GLY A 140 18.95 13.83 -35.00
CA GLY A 140 17.56 14.29 -35.04
C GLY A 140 16.67 13.91 -33.85
N ALA A 141 17.15 13.11 -32.88
CA ALA A 141 16.34 12.65 -31.73
C ALA A 141 15.94 13.73 -30.71
N GLY A 142 16.24 15.02 -30.99
CA GLY A 142 15.81 16.13 -30.14
C GLY A 142 16.62 16.33 -28.85
N LYS A 143 17.84 15.76 -28.73
CA LYS A 143 18.71 15.94 -27.53
C LYS A 143 18.86 17.42 -27.14
N THR A 144 19.20 18.27 -28.12
CA THR A 144 19.42 19.70 -27.91
C THR A 144 18.12 20.45 -27.65
N PHE A 145 17.09 20.19 -28.46
CA PHE A 145 15.82 20.93 -28.37
C PHE A 145 14.99 20.53 -27.15
N SER A 146 14.83 19.24 -26.89
CA SER A 146 13.92 18.70 -25.87
C SER A 146 14.55 18.62 -24.48
N TYR A 147 15.87 18.44 -24.36
CA TYR A 147 16.55 18.35 -23.07
C TYR A 147 17.42 19.57 -22.78
N CYS A 148 18.37 19.92 -23.64
CA CYS A 148 19.35 20.97 -23.33
C CYS A 148 18.70 22.37 -23.23
N LYS A 149 17.97 22.81 -24.27
CA LYS A 149 17.34 24.14 -24.31
C LYS A 149 16.45 24.45 -23.10
N PRO A 150 15.46 23.62 -22.72
CA PRO A 150 14.58 23.95 -21.59
C PRO A 150 15.32 24.00 -20.26
N ASN A 151 16.30 23.12 -20.03
CA ASN A 151 17.09 23.15 -18.81
C ASN A 151 18.00 24.39 -18.72
N VAL A 152 18.55 24.86 -19.85
CA VAL A 152 19.37 26.09 -19.89
C VAL A 152 18.50 27.33 -19.65
N MET A 153 17.32 27.40 -20.29
CA MET A 153 16.37 28.50 -20.11
C MET A 153 15.92 28.61 -18.64
N GLN A 154 15.69 27.47 -17.98
CA GLN A 154 15.32 27.44 -16.56
C GLN A 154 16.44 27.92 -15.64
N CYS A 155 17.72 27.75 -16.00
CA CYS A 155 18.84 28.31 -15.23
C CYS A 155 18.98 29.84 -15.37
N ALA A 156 18.41 30.42 -16.42
CA ALA A 156 18.44 31.86 -16.66
C ALA A 156 17.28 32.62 -16.00
N THR A 157 16.41 31.92 -15.26
CA THR A 157 15.22 32.47 -14.57
C THR A 157 15.42 32.43 -13.06
#